data_AF-A0A9C7TEW3-F1
#
_entry.id   AF-A0A9C7TEW3-F1
#
_cell.length_a   1.000
_cell.length_b   1.000
_cell.length_c   1.000
_cell.angle_alpha   90.00
_cell.angle_beta   90.00
_cell.angle_gamma   90.00
#
_symmetry.space_group_name_H-M   'P 1'
#
loop_
_entity.id
_entity.type
_entity.pdbx_description
1 polymer ?
#
loop_
_entity_poly.entity_id
_entity_poly.type
_entity_poly.pdbx_seq_one_letter_code
_entity_poly.pdbx_strand_id
1 'polypeptide(L)'
;MRTLAVLAILVAWPACWGRLPGWVETHRHPGYPQGRYILGVGVSEKDPEDAAEQARLEVLRQIRVKVESEVEYRKEAFGLGGQEAVREQFAERTRQIVHGEVSGIRIAETAEEDGRYYALAVLDRLRLAGEIEAEISEKAREVERLLEEAKEFAEEGKVPEALGSLSQAYELSLETSARLALYRAVAPVPGKLGAVPPSRVLSEVRKVTSGIVMEKVSGDGQEAREGEELGPMVVRVTREGRPVEGIRVRFTYADGKRIDEMTTNPEGEAEVEPVALATGPGVGEVVSRIVIGGLPEGVRLKGLPEVRFSYKVLREGVPVALEVRGPEGEEVEGKLTRALGKLGYPLDDRSPIVLKGKVEVREVKEVQGFGGTRVLANVRLKVSVTVLPSGRVLSSAEFSGRGMGRDEESAIRAAVGKLRVDRAKLARALREAEPAFSEAAEELARMHLERARSALREGDYRSAVKELEKVPPEAEVYPEARGLLDEVRAKLASRPLPTVAVLRPDATGWRGHETAEALRDMLVTALVRTGKVEVVERERLNKVLEEQKLGATGLVDPETASRIGKLVGAEYVLLGRVVRRGMKVEVDLRLVSVATGKVVAASSAEGLEEGLRAVAEELARKLVKKM
;
A
#
# COMPACT_ATOMS: atom_id res chain seq x y z
N MET A 1 15.95 84.56 -90.87
CA MET A 1 17.42 84.47 -90.96
C MET A 1 17.96 84.27 -89.56
N ARG A 2 18.85 83.27 -89.37
CA ARG A 2 20.00 83.27 -88.44
C ARG A 2 19.72 83.41 -86.93
N THR A 3 20.34 82.72 -85.98
CA THR A 3 21.24 81.56 -85.84
C THR A 3 21.58 81.52 -84.33
N LEU A 4 21.90 80.33 -83.79
CA LEU A 4 22.72 80.06 -82.59
C LEU A 4 22.10 80.38 -81.21
N ALA A 5 21.85 79.45 -80.28
CA ALA A 5 22.58 78.28 -79.74
C ALA A 5 23.19 78.57 -78.34
N VAL A 6 22.57 77.93 -77.34
CA VAL A 6 23.14 77.24 -76.17
C VAL A 6 23.91 78.07 -75.12
N LEU A 7 23.29 78.20 -73.95
CA LEU A 7 23.95 77.86 -72.69
C LEU A 7 22.94 77.17 -71.76
N ALA A 8 23.12 75.86 -71.58
CA ALA A 8 22.39 75.05 -70.62
C ALA A 8 22.97 75.29 -69.22
N ILE A 9 22.16 75.76 -68.29
CA ILE A 9 22.42 75.66 -66.86
C ILE A 9 21.47 74.59 -66.32
N LEU A 10 22.06 73.44 -66.02
CA LEU A 10 21.49 72.37 -65.21
C LEU A 10 21.19 72.92 -63.81
N VAL A 11 19.93 73.29 -63.56
CA VAL A 11 19.40 73.29 -62.20
C VAL A 11 18.87 71.88 -61.96
N ALA A 12 19.66 71.11 -61.23
CA ALA A 12 19.26 69.81 -60.73
C ALA A 12 17.98 69.95 -59.89
N TRP A 13 16.87 69.43 -60.42
CA TRP A 13 15.71 69.08 -59.61
C TRP A 13 16.14 67.99 -58.62
N PRO A 14 15.95 68.16 -57.30
CA PRO A 14 16.04 67.04 -56.38
C PRO A 14 14.93 66.05 -56.75
N ALA A 15 15.33 64.82 -57.05
CA ALA A 15 14.45 63.69 -57.25
C ALA A 15 13.48 63.55 -56.06
N CYS A 16 12.20 63.38 -56.35
CA CYS A 16 11.22 62.91 -55.38
C CYS A 16 11.57 61.47 -54.99
N TRP A 17 12.31 61.30 -53.89
CA TRP A 17 12.17 60.09 -53.08
C TRP A 17 10.89 60.22 -52.27
N GLY A 18 10.11 59.14 -52.20
CA GLY A 18 8.96 59.03 -51.31
C GLY A 18 9.36 59.47 -49.91
N ARG A 19 8.53 60.28 -49.27
CA ARG A 19 8.67 60.57 -47.85
C ARG A 19 7.57 59.80 -47.17
N LEU A 20 7.96 58.80 -46.37
CA LEU A 20 7.08 58.13 -45.43
C LEU A 20 6.22 59.19 -44.71
N PRO A 21 4.91 58.94 -44.54
CA PRO A 21 4.07 59.83 -43.76
C PRO A 21 4.67 60.09 -42.38
N GLY A 22 4.65 61.35 -41.93
CA GLY A 22 5.32 61.74 -40.68
C GLY A 22 4.84 60.97 -39.44
N TRP A 23 3.66 60.35 -39.48
CA TRP A 23 3.14 59.51 -38.39
C TRP A 23 3.87 58.17 -38.26
N VAL A 24 4.50 57.66 -39.32
CA VAL A 24 5.27 56.40 -39.30
C VAL A 24 6.47 56.54 -38.37
N GLU A 25 7.17 57.66 -38.42
CA GLU A 25 8.36 57.89 -37.58
C GLU A 25 7.98 58.50 -36.23
N THR A 26 7.13 59.52 -36.23
CA THR A 26 6.90 60.34 -35.02
C THR A 26 5.87 59.76 -34.06
N HIS A 27 5.08 58.78 -34.50
CA HIS A 27 3.93 58.25 -33.75
C HIS A 27 2.94 59.35 -33.32
N ARG A 28 2.86 60.44 -34.10
CA ARG A 28 1.99 61.60 -33.88
C ARG A 28 1.20 61.88 -35.14
N HIS A 29 -0.04 62.32 -34.96
CA HIS A 29 -0.89 62.70 -36.08
C HIS A 29 -1.69 63.97 -35.76
N PRO A 30 -1.70 65.01 -36.62
CA PRO A 30 -2.42 66.26 -36.37
C PRO A 30 -3.94 66.06 -36.18
N GLY A 31 -4.54 65.12 -36.92
CA GLY A 31 -5.95 64.76 -36.80
C GLY A 31 -6.29 63.88 -35.60
N TYR A 32 -5.29 63.29 -34.93
CA TYR A 32 -5.49 62.38 -33.80
C TYR A 32 -4.59 62.78 -32.62
N PRO A 33 -4.95 63.84 -31.88
CA PRO A 33 -4.15 64.29 -30.74
C PRO A 33 -4.09 63.23 -29.64
N GLN A 34 -2.88 62.95 -29.14
CA GLN A 34 -2.61 61.87 -28.17
C GLN A 34 -3.34 62.03 -26.82
N GLY A 35 -3.81 63.24 -26.49
CA GLY A 35 -4.67 63.48 -25.33
C GLY A 35 -6.03 62.75 -25.42
N ARG A 36 -6.52 62.52 -26.65
CA ARG A 36 -7.80 61.86 -26.93
C ARG A 36 -7.65 60.50 -27.62
N TYR A 37 -6.60 60.29 -28.39
CA TYR A 37 -6.41 59.07 -29.17
C TYR A 37 -5.19 58.26 -28.72
N ILE A 38 -5.30 56.93 -28.76
CA ILE A 38 -4.15 56.02 -28.76
C ILE A 38 -3.85 55.67 -30.21
N LEU A 39 -2.59 55.79 -30.60
CA LEU A 39 -2.12 55.52 -31.96
C LEU A 39 -1.23 54.28 -31.95
N GLY A 40 -1.40 53.41 -32.94
CA GLY A 40 -0.51 52.29 -33.20
C GLY A 40 -0.08 52.28 -34.65
N VAL A 41 1.19 52.07 -34.90
CA VAL A 41 1.78 51.95 -36.23
C VAL A 41 2.14 50.48 -36.44
N GLY A 42 1.66 49.91 -37.54
CA GLY A 42 1.99 48.54 -37.95
C GLY A 42 2.75 48.56 -39.28
N VAL A 43 3.64 47.59 -39.47
CA VAL A 43 4.48 47.48 -40.66
C VAL A 43 4.53 46.03 -41.14
N SER A 44 4.20 45.78 -42.40
CA SER A 44 4.29 44.44 -42.99
C SER A 44 4.95 44.46 -44.35
N GLU A 45 5.72 43.41 -44.64
CA GLU A 45 6.24 43.12 -45.98
C GLU A 45 5.31 42.19 -46.76
N LYS A 46 4.23 41.69 -46.14
CA LYS A 46 3.30 40.74 -46.79
C LYS A 46 2.20 41.46 -47.56
N ASP A 47 1.37 42.21 -46.83
CA ASP A 47 0.17 42.84 -47.36
C ASP A 47 -0.35 43.95 -46.40
N PRO A 48 -1.25 44.83 -46.86
CA PRO A 48 -1.85 45.88 -46.03
C PRO A 48 -2.69 45.37 -44.85
N GLU A 49 -3.26 44.17 -44.93
CA GLU A 49 -4.11 43.61 -43.88
C GLU A 49 -3.27 43.19 -42.67
N ASP A 50 -2.13 42.52 -42.90
CA ASP A 50 -1.14 42.19 -41.86
C ASP A 50 -0.58 43.47 -41.21
N ALA A 51 -0.29 44.52 -41.99
CA ALA A 51 0.13 45.81 -41.43
C ALA A 51 -0.97 46.45 -40.55
N ALA A 52 -2.24 46.35 -40.96
CA ALA A 52 -3.38 46.81 -40.18
C ALA A 52 -3.58 46.00 -38.88
N GLU A 53 -3.41 44.67 -38.91
CA GLU A 53 -3.44 43.83 -37.71
C GLU A 53 -2.32 44.19 -36.74
N GLN A 54 -1.10 44.36 -37.24
CA GLN A 54 0.04 44.78 -36.42
C GLN A 54 -0.21 46.15 -35.78
N ALA A 55 -0.80 47.10 -36.52
CA ALA A 55 -1.15 48.41 -35.99
C ALA A 55 -2.19 48.31 -34.86
N ARG A 56 -3.17 47.42 -34.99
CA ARG A 56 -4.15 47.14 -33.92
C ARG A 56 -3.47 46.51 -32.70
N LEU A 57 -2.58 45.54 -32.91
CA LEU A 57 -1.82 44.90 -31.83
C LEU A 57 -0.91 45.89 -31.08
N GLU A 58 -0.35 46.88 -31.78
CA GLU A 58 0.44 47.98 -31.20
C GLU A 58 -0.42 48.82 -30.22
N VAL A 59 -1.65 49.17 -30.61
CA VAL A 59 -2.62 49.86 -29.72
C VAL A 59 -2.95 49.00 -28.50
N LEU A 60 -3.27 47.71 -28.71
CA LEU A 60 -3.59 46.77 -27.62
C LEU A 60 -2.40 46.58 -26.66
N ARG A 61 -1.17 46.51 -27.19
CA ARG A 61 0.06 46.41 -26.40
C ARG A 61 0.25 47.62 -25.49
N GLN A 62 0.02 48.83 -26.01
CA GLN A 62 0.10 50.05 -25.20
C GLN A 62 -0.95 50.08 -24.09
N ILE A 63 -2.18 49.65 -24.39
CA ILE A 63 -3.25 49.53 -23.39
C ILE A 63 -2.83 48.53 -22.31
N ARG A 64 -2.38 47.34 -22.70
CA ARG A 64 -1.93 46.29 -21.78
C ARG A 64 -0.86 46.80 -20.81
N VAL A 65 0.19 47.45 -21.31
CA VAL A 65 1.27 48.00 -20.48
C VAL A 65 0.74 49.02 -19.46
N LYS A 66 -0.20 49.89 -19.88
CA LYS A 66 -0.82 50.87 -18.98
C LYS A 66 -1.71 50.19 -17.94
N VAL A 67 -2.47 49.16 -18.33
CA VAL A 67 -3.32 48.41 -17.41
C VAL A 67 -2.46 47.66 -16.38
N GLU A 68 -1.42 46.95 -16.83
CA GLU A 68 -0.47 46.26 -15.95
C GLU A 68 0.16 47.22 -14.93
N SER A 69 0.59 48.41 -15.39
CA SER A 69 1.10 49.47 -14.52
C SER A 69 0.07 49.96 -13.49
N GLU A 70 -1.18 50.17 -13.91
CA GLU A 70 -2.26 50.63 -13.03
C GLU A 70 -2.61 49.57 -11.96
N VAL A 71 -2.65 48.30 -12.35
CA VAL A 71 -2.90 47.17 -11.45
C VAL A 71 -1.76 47.01 -10.44
N GLU A 72 -0.51 47.14 -10.90
CA GLU A 72 0.68 47.05 -10.06
C GLU A 72 0.73 48.20 -9.04
N TYR A 73 0.46 49.43 -9.48
CA TYR A 73 0.47 50.62 -8.62
C TYR A 73 -0.66 50.64 -7.59
N ARG A 74 -1.83 50.03 -7.90
CA ARG A 74 -3.04 50.11 -7.07
C ARG A 74 -3.60 48.77 -6.61
N LYS A 75 -2.74 47.79 -6.32
CA LYS A 75 -3.13 46.44 -5.86
C LYS A 75 -4.15 46.43 -4.73
N GLU A 76 -4.01 47.35 -3.78
CA GLU A 76 -4.92 47.45 -2.63
C GLU A 76 -6.30 47.96 -3.02
N ALA A 77 -6.39 48.91 -3.96
CA ALA A 77 -7.66 49.45 -4.44
C ALA A 77 -8.49 48.42 -5.22
N PHE A 78 -7.84 47.40 -5.80
CA PHE A 78 -8.48 46.27 -6.45
C PHE A 78 -8.80 45.11 -5.50
N GLY A 79 -8.47 45.25 -4.20
CA GLY A 79 -8.72 44.20 -3.21
C GLY A 79 -7.88 42.94 -3.40
N LEU A 80 -6.76 43.01 -4.13
CA LEU A 80 -5.87 41.87 -4.47
C LEU A 80 -4.93 41.46 -3.32
N GLY A 81 -5.34 41.75 -2.08
CA GLY A 81 -4.61 41.40 -0.88
C GLY A 81 -4.88 39.96 -0.47
N GLY A 82 -3.80 39.18 -0.25
CA GLY A 82 -3.84 37.98 0.59
C GLY A 82 -3.75 36.62 -0.11
N GLN A 83 -4.00 36.48 -1.42
CA GLN A 83 -3.89 35.19 -2.13
C GLN A 83 -3.40 35.34 -3.59
N GLU A 84 -2.46 34.48 -4.00
CA GLU A 84 -1.85 34.46 -5.34
C GLU A 84 -2.85 34.09 -6.43
N ALA A 85 -3.72 33.10 -6.16
CA ALA A 85 -4.78 32.67 -7.07
C ALA A 85 -5.71 33.83 -7.50
N VAL A 86 -6.07 34.72 -6.58
CA VAL A 86 -6.93 35.89 -6.88
C VAL A 86 -6.21 36.86 -7.83
N ARG A 87 -4.90 37.03 -7.68
CA ARG A 87 -4.09 37.89 -8.56
C ARG A 87 -3.95 37.32 -9.95
N GLU A 88 -3.72 36.01 -10.05
CA GLU A 88 -3.60 35.32 -11.33
C GLU A 88 -4.89 35.41 -12.14
N GLN A 89 -6.04 35.14 -11.52
CA GLN A 89 -7.34 35.25 -12.17
C GLN A 89 -7.68 36.68 -12.58
N PHE A 90 -7.40 37.65 -11.71
CA PHE A 90 -7.58 39.05 -12.04
C PHE A 90 -6.72 39.45 -13.25
N ALA A 91 -5.45 39.03 -13.28
CA ALA A 91 -4.55 39.28 -14.40
C ALA A 91 -5.00 38.58 -15.69
N GLU A 92 -5.49 37.34 -15.60
CA GLU A 92 -6.03 36.61 -16.73
C GLU A 92 -7.29 37.28 -17.30
N ARG A 93 -8.25 37.63 -16.43
CA ARG A 93 -9.48 38.31 -16.85
C ARG A 93 -9.18 39.65 -17.49
N THR A 94 -8.24 40.40 -16.92
CA THR A 94 -7.76 41.67 -17.49
C THR A 94 -7.15 41.47 -18.88
N ARG A 95 -6.30 40.44 -19.06
CA ARG A 95 -5.73 40.08 -20.38
C ARG A 95 -6.82 39.72 -21.38
N GLN A 96 -7.81 38.92 -20.99
CA GLN A 96 -8.93 38.53 -21.85
C GLN A 96 -9.74 39.75 -22.33
N ILE A 97 -10.09 40.67 -21.42
CA ILE A 97 -10.83 41.89 -21.77
C ILE A 97 -10.02 42.76 -22.73
N VAL A 98 -8.73 42.96 -22.47
CA VAL A 98 -7.86 43.77 -23.35
C VAL A 98 -7.75 43.16 -24.74
N HIS A 99 -7.60 41.83 -24.86
CA HIS A 99 -7.40 41.15 -26.14
C HIS A 99 -8.70 40.91 -26.93
N GLY A 100 -9.82 40.67 -26.26
CA GLY A 100 -11.06 40.20 -26.91
C GLY A 100 -12.21 41.20 -26.93
N GLU A 101 -12.24 42.20 -26.03
CA GLU A 101 -13.41 43.08 -25.83
C GLU A 101 -13.14 44.56 -26.15
N VAL A 102 -11.87 44.96 -26.34
CA VAL A 102 -11.54 46.34 -26.74
C VAL A 102 -11.94 46.58 -28.20
N SER A 103 -13.16 47.02 -28.38
CA SER A 103 -13.71 47.43 -29.68
C SER A 103 -13.41 48.91 -29.97
N GLY A 104 -13.55 49.33 -31.23
CA GLY A 104 -13.39 50.74 -31.63
C GLY A 104 -11.99 51.15 -32.11
N ILE A 105 -11.04 50.21 -32.22
CA ILE A 105 -9.78 50.42 -32.95
C ILE A 105 -10.10 50.43 -34.45
N ARG A 106 -9.76 51.52 -35.15
CA ARG A 106 -9.95 51.66 -36.59
C ARG A 106 -8.65 52.02 -37.29
N ILE A 107 -8.49 51.58 -38.53
CA ILE A 107 -7.39 52.02 -39.37
C ILE A 107 -7.76 53.40 -39.91
N ALA A 108 -6.96 54.39 -39.54
CA ALA A 108 -7.15 55.77 -39.97
C ALA A 108 -6.47 56.04 -41.30
N GLU A 109 -5.27 55.50 -41.50
CA GLU A 109 -4.45 55.71 -42.71
C GLU A 109 -3.62 54.48 -43.02
N THR A 110 -3.29 54.31 -44.29
CA THR A 110 -2.36 53.28 -44.80
C THR A 110 -1.38 53.92 -45.77
N ALA A 111 -0.17 53.40 -45.85
CA ALA A 111 0.83 53.83 -46.81
C ALA A 111 1.63 52.63 -47.31
N GLU A 112 2.27 52.78 -48.47
CA GLU A 112 3.14 51.78 -49.06
C GLU A 112 4.42 52.45 -49.56
N GLU A 113 5.56 51.90 -49.19
CA GLU A 113 6.86 52.38 -49.65
C GLU A 113 7.86 51.22 -49.69
N ASP A 114 8.59 51.09 -50.81
CA ASP A 114 9.61 50.05 -51.04
C ASP A 114 9.15 48.61 -50.73
N GLY A 115 7.91 48.27 -51.09
CA GLY A 115 7.35 46.92 -50.87
C GLY A 115 6.96 46.64 -49.41
N ARG A 116 6.93 47.67 -48.55
CA ARG A 116 6.39 47.61 -47.19
C ARG A 116 5.09 48.36 -47.09
N TYR A 117 4.14 47.75 -46.40
CA TYR A 117 2.85 48.31 -46.05
C TYR A 117 2.86 48.84 -44.62
N TYR A 118 2.32 50.03 -44.44
CA TYR A 118 2.22 50.71 -43.16
C TYR A 118 0.74 50.99 -42.87
N ALA A 119 0.33 50.84 -41.62
CA ALA A 119 -1.02 51.19 -41.19
C ALA A 119 -0.98 51.99 -39.88
N LEU A 120 -1.85 52.99 -39.78
CA LEU A 120 -2.09 53.76 -38.57
C LEU A 120 -3.42 53.34 -37.97
N ALA A 121 -3.39 52.62 -36.85
CA ALA A 121 -4.55 52.33 -36.04
C ALA A 121 -4.78 53.44 -35.01
N VAL A 122 -6.04 53.83 -34.83
CA VAL A 122 -6.45 54.85 -33.84
C VAL A 122 -7.60 54.35 -32.99
N LEU A 123 -7.57 54.70 -31.71
CA LEU A 123 -8.61 54.42 -30.73
C LEU A 123 -9.02 55.69 -30.01
N ASP A 124 -10.33 56.03 -30.03
CA ASP A 124 -10.87 57.16 -29.27
C ASP A 124 -11.03 56.78 -27.79
N ARG A 125 -10.18 57.35 -26.94
CA ARG A 125 -10.12 57.05 -25.51
C ARG A 125 -11.38 57.49 -24.77
N LEU A 126 -12.01 58.58 -25.19
CA LEU A 126 -13.20 59.11 -24.52
C LEU A 126 -14.41 58.21 -24.79
N ARG A 127 -14.55 57.76 -26.03
CA ARG A 127 -15.61 56.83 -26.41
C ARG A 127 -15.47 55.50 -25.66
N LEU A 128 -14.29 54.89 -25.71
CA LEU A 128 -14.03 53.62 -25.02
C LEU A 128 -14.22 53.76 -23.50
N ALA A 129 -13.72 54.85 -22.90
CA ALA A 129 -13.91 55.09 -21.46
C ALA A 129 -15.40 55.19 -21.09
N GLY A 130 -16.21 55.87 -21.90
CA GLY A 130 -17.66 56.00 -21.66
C GLY A 130 -18.41 54.67 -21.78
N GLU A 131 -18.05 53.84 -22.77
CA GLU A 131 -18.61 52.48 -22.93
C GLU A 131 -18.29 51.61 -21.70
N ILE A 132 -17.02 51.58 -21.27
CA ILE A 132 -16.59 50.82 -20.10
C ILE A 132 -17.24 51.36 -18.80
N GLU A 133 -17.37 52.69 -18.67
CA GLU A 133 -17.99 53.32 -17.50
C GLU A 133 -19.47 52.93 -17.34
N ALA A 134 -20.22 52.87 -18.44
CA ALA A 134 -21.60 52.42 -18.45
C ALA A 134 -21.72 50.95 -18.01
N GLU A 135 -20.89 50.07 -18.57
CA GLU A 135 -20.86 48.65 -18.20
C GLU A 135 -20.49 48.42 -16.73
N ILE A 136 -19.47 49.12 -16.23
CA ILE A 136 -19.08 49.05 -14.82
C ILE A 136 -20.24 49.51 -13.94
N SER A 137 -20.89 50.62 -14.29
CA SER A 137 -21.98 51.19 -13.49
C SER A 137 -23.20 50.27 -13.43
N GLU A 138 -23.56 49.63 -14.54
CA GLU A 138 -24.65 48.66 -14.60
C GLU A 138 -24.34 47.44 -13.73
N LYS A 139 -23.18 46.79 -13.95
CA LYS A 139 -22.79 45.59 -13.22
C LYS A 139 -22.50 45.85 -11.75
N ALA A 140 -21.98 47.02 -11.37
CA ALA A 140 -21.74 47.37 -9.98
C ALA A 140 -23.05 47.47 -9.17
N ARG A 141 -24.14 47.96 -9.79
CA ARG A 141 -25.47 47.96 -9.16
C ARG A 141 -25.96 46.53 -8.92
N GLU A 142 -25.69 45.63 -9.87
CA GLU A 142 -26.04 44.22 -9.72
C GLU A 142 -25.25 43.55 -8.60
N VAL A 143 -23.96 43.86 -8.45
CA VAL A 143 -23.16 43.38 -7.31
C VAL A 143 -23.76 43.85 -5.98
N GLU A 144 -24.11 45.13 -5.84
CA GLU A 144 -24.73 45.64 -4.61
C GLU A 144 -26.10 44.97 -4.34
N ARG A 145 -26.90 44.72 -5.39
CA ARG A 145 -28.18 44.00 -5.28
C ARG A 145 -27.98 42.58 -4.75
N LEU A 146 -27.01 41.83 -5.31
CA LEU A 146 -26.68 40.48 -4.87
C LEU A 146 -26.11 40.44 -3.44
N LEU A 147 -25.39 41.49 -3.02
CA LEU A 147 -24.91 41.61 -1.64
C LEU A 147 -26.05 41.81 -0.65
N GLU A 148 -27.06 42.61 -0.98
CA GLU A 148 -28.23 42.77 -0.12
C GLU A 148 -29.08 41.50 -0.10
N GLU A 149 -29.31 40.87 -1.25
CA GLU A 149 -30.02 39.59 -1.35
C GLU A 149 -29.33 38.49 -0.52
N ALA A 150 -28.00 38.42 -0.58
CA ALA A 150 -27.25 37.49 0.25
C ALA A 150 -27.42 37.74 1.75
N LYS A 151 -27.50 39.02 2.15
CA LYS A 151 -27.71 39.40 3.54
C LYS A 151 -29.11 39.03 4.01
N GLU A 152 -30.15 39.28 3.20
CA GLU A 152 -31.52 38.85 3.47
C GLU A 152 -31.60 37.33 3.66
N PHE A 153 -31.04 36.55 2.73
CA PHE A 153 -30.98 35.09 2.87
C PHE A 153 -30.22 34.64 4.13
N ALA A 154 -29.12 35.30 4.47
CA ALA A 154 -28.36 34.97 5.67
C ALA A 154 -29.11 35.26 6.98
N GLU A 155 -29.96 36.30 7.00
CA GLU A 155 -30.85 36.65 8.12
C GLU A 155 -32.03 35.66 8.24
N GLU A 156 -32.53 35.15 7.10
CA GLU A 156 -33.55 34.10 7.06
C GLU A 156 -33.01 32.70 7.41
N GLY A 157 -31.69 32.53 7.53
CA GLY A 157 -31.04 31.23 7.76
C GLY A 157 -30.83 30.39 6.49
N LYS A 158 -31.14 30.95 5.31
CA LYS A 158 -30.93 30.37 3.98
C LYS A 158 -29.48 30.52 3.54
N VAL A 159 -28.58 29.84 4.25
CA VAL A 159 -27.13 29.97 4.05
C VAL A 159 -26.69 29.57 2.62
N PRO A 160 -27.19 28.48 2.01
CA PRO A 160 -26.80 28.13 0.63
C PRO A 160 -27.15 29.20 -0.39
N GLU A 161 -28.35 29.77 -0.30
CA GLU A 161 -28.83 30.85 -1.17
C GLU A 161 -28.00 32.10 -0.98
N ALA A 162 -27.68 32.46 0.28
CA ALA A 162 -26.76 33.56 0.58
C ALA A 162 -25.39 33.37 -0.08
N LEU A 163 -24.81 32.17 0.04
CA LEU A 163 -23.53 31.84 -0.57
C LEU A 163 -23.61 31.83 -2.11
N GLY A 164 -24.74 31.41 -2.68
CA GLY A 164 -25.00 31.46 -4.12
C GLY A 164 -25.01 32.90 -4.66
N SER A 165 -25.71 33.81 -3.99
CA SER A 165 -25.72 35.24 -4.34
C SER A 165 -24.35 35.88 -4.19
N LEU A 166 -23.60 35.54 -3.13
CA LEU A 166 -22.23 36.03 -2.92
C LEU A 166 -21.24 35.51 -3.96
N SER A 167 -21.42 34.27 -4.42
CA SER A 167 -20.60 33.71 -5.50
C SER A 167 -20.79 34.50 -6.81
N GLN A 168 -22.05 34.75 -7.20
CA GLN A 168 -22.34 35.57 -8.38
C GLN A 168 -21.83 37.00 -8.21
N ALA A 169 -21.98 37.59 -7.02
CA ALA A 169 -21.46 38.92 -6.70
C ALA A 169 -19.94 38.96 -6.83
N TYR A 170 -19.23 37.89 -6.43
CA TYR A 170 -17.77 37.80 -6.53
C TYR A 170 -17.31 37.77 -7.98
N GLU A 171 -17.93 36.96 -8.83
CA GLU A 171 -17.59 36.89 -10.26
C GLU A 171 -17.79 38.24 -10.96
N LEU A 172 -18.94 38.89 -10.75
CA LEU A 172 -19.22 40.22 -11.28
C LEU A 172 -18.30 41.30 -10.70
N SER A 173 -17.95 41.20 -9.42
CA SER A 173 -17.00 42.10 -8.76
C SER A 173 -15.59 41.98 -9.35
N LEU A 174 -15.12 40.76 -9.62
CA LEU A 174 -13.84 40.51 -10.29
C LEU A 174 -13.84 41.13 -11.68
N GLU A 175 -14.94 40.93 -12.41
CA GLU A 175 -15.13 41.42 -13.77
C GLU A 175 -15.14 42.96 -13.84
N THR A 176 -15.92 43.61 -12.99
CA THR A 176 -16.01 45.08 -12.89
C THR A 176 -14.71 45.70 -12.41
N SER A 177 -13.96 45.02 -11.53
CA SER A 177 -12.64 45.49 -11.09
C SER A 177 -11.60 45.42 -12.21
N ALA A 178 -11.63 44.36 -13.03
CA ALA A 178 -10.76 44.25 -14.20
C ALA A 178 -11.09 45.33 -15.26
N ARG A 179 -12.39 45.57 -15.51
CA ARG A 179 -12.84 46.69 -16.37
C ARG A 179 -12.44 48.05 -15.80
N LEU A 180 -12.48 48.24 -14.48
CA LEU A 180 -12.05 49.48 -13.83
C LEU A 180 -10.56 49.75 -14.04
N ALA A 181 -9.72 48.71 -14.04
CA ALA A 181 -8.30 48.84 -14.37
C ALA A 181 -8.12 49.32 -15.82
N LEU A 182 -8.87 48.74 -16.76
CA LEU A 182 -8.89 49.19 -18.15
C LEU A 182 -9.38 50.64 -18.28
N TYR A 183 -10.51 50.99 -17.67
CA TYR A 183 -11.05 52.34 -17.65
C TYR A 183 -10.01 53.36 -17.20
N ARG A 184 -9.34 53.11 -16.06
CA ARG A 184 -8.32 54.02 -15.52
C ARG A 184 -7.10 54.15 -16.43
N ALA A 185 -6.72 53.09 -17.14
CA ALA A 185 -5.62 53.11 -18.09
C ALA A 185 -5.94 53.92 -19.37
N VAL A 186 -7.19 53.91 -19.82
CA VAL A 186 -7.60 54.56 -21.08
C VAL A 186 -8.21 55.95 -20.88
N ALA A 187 -8.92 56.22 -19.78
CA ALA A 187 -9.58 57.50 -19.55
C ALA A 187 -8.56 58.67 -19.51
N PRO A 188 -8.79 59.78 -20.24
CA PRO A 188 -7.90 60.94 -20.20
C PRO A 188 -7.79 61.58 -18.82
N VAL A 189 -8.90 61.67 -18.09
CA VAL A 189 -9.00 62.11 -16.70
C VAL A 189 -9.97 61.17 -15.98
N PRO A 190 -9.49 60.13 -15.28
CA PRO A 190 -10.36 59.16 -14.65
C PRO A 190 -11.22 59.80 -13.55
N GLY A 191 -12.54 59.61 -13.63
CA GLY A 191 -13.48 60.07 -12.60
C GLY A 191 -13.49 59.17 -11.34
N LYS A 192 -14.30 59.55 -10.34
CA LYS A 192 -14.60 58.68 -9.19
C LYS A 192 -15.64 57.64 -9.61
N LEU A 193 -15.19 56.57 -10.26
CA LEU A 193 -16.02 55.42 -10.58
C LEU A 193 -15.91 54.37 -9.46
N GLY A 194 -17.05 53.99 -8.87
CA GLY A 194 -17.12 52.99 -7.80
C GLY A 194 -17.40 51.60 -8.35
N ALA A 195 -16.46 50.68 -8.17
CA ALA A 195 -16.70 49.25 -8.31
C ALA A 195 -16.60 48.61 -6.92
N VAL A 196 -17.42 47.59 -6.68
CA VAL A 196 -17.33 46.80 -5.45
C VAL A 196 -16.12 45.86 -5.58
N PRO A 197 -15.09 45.96 -4.72
CA PRO A 197 -13.91 45.12 -4.84
C PRO A 197 -14.18 43.67 -4.37
N PRO A 198 -13.51 42.65 -4.93
CA PRO A 198 -13.73 41.24 -4.56
C PRO A 198 -13.47 40.97 -3.08
N SER A 199 -12.57 41.73 -2.47
CA SER A 199 -12.27 41.66 -1.04
C SER A 199 -13.46 42.00 -0.15
N ARG A 200 -14.35 42.91 -0.58
CA ARG A 200 -15.59 43.23 0.15
C ARG A 200 -16.55 42.05 0.09
N VAL A 201 -16.74 41.44 -1.08
CA VAL A 201 -17.58 40.24 -1.24
C VAL A 201 -17.05 39.07 -0.40
N LEU A 202 -15.74 38.80 -0.44
CA LEU A 202 -15.10 37.78 0.40
C LEU A 202 -15.26 38.06 1.90
N SER A 203 -15.37 39.33 2.29
CA SER A 203 -15.67 39.71 3.67
C SER A 203 -17.08 39.31 4.07
N GLU A 204 -18.07 39.51 3.19
CA GLU A 204 -19.44 39.06 3.43
C GLU A 204 -19.54 37.52 3.44
N VAL A 205 -18.81 36.82 2.56
CA VAL A 205 -18.71 35.34 2.62
C VAL A 205 -18.19 34.88 3.97
N ARG A 206 -17.15 35.55 4.52
CA ARG A 206 -16.63 35.23 5.86
C ARG A 206 -17.65 35.49 6.97
N LYS A 207 -18.52 36.50 6.83
CA LYS A 207 -19.57 36.77 7.81
C LYS A 207 -20.66 35.70 7.76
N VAL A 208 -21.14 35.34 6.55
CA VAL A 208 -22.16 34.30 6.37
C VAL A 208 -21.66 32.93 6.85
N THR A 209 -20.38 32.62 6.60
CA THR A 209 -19.76 31.38 7.05
C THR A 209 -19.29 31.42 8.51
N SER A 210 -19.30 32.60 9.15
CA SER A 210 -18.97 32.73 10.56
C SER A 210 -20.04 32.03 11.41
N GLY A 211 -19.58 31.26 12.39
CA GLY A 211 -20.46 30.48 13.27
C GLY A 211 -20.98 29.18 12.65
N ILE A 212 -20.57 28.82 11.43
CA ILE A 212 -20.81 27.47 10.89
C ILE A 212 -19.91 26.48 11.66
N VAL A 213 -20.54 25.49 12.27
CA VAL A 213 -19.91 24.37 12.95
C VAL A 213 -20.24 23.10 12.17
N MET A 214 -19.26 22.22 12.04
CA MET A 214 -19.46 20.88 11.50
C MET A 214 -18.97 19.87 12.52
N GLU A 215 -19.81 18.91 12.88
CA GLU A 215 -19.54 17.90 13.90
C GLU A 215 -19.83 16.49 13.39
N LYS A 216 -19.21 15.48 14.01
CA LYS A 216 -19.46 14.08 13.71
C LYS A 216 -20.78 13.66 14.36
N VAL A 217 -21.67 13.06 13.59
CA VAL A 217 -22.86 12.39 14.12
C VAL A 217 -22.59 10.90 14.29
N SER A 218 -22.03 10.24 13.26
CA SER A 218 -21.76 8.80 13.26
C SER A 218 -20.65 8.39 12.29
N GLY A 219 -20.22 7.13 12.37
CA GLY A 219 -19.30 6.52 11.41
C GLY A 219 -17.81 6.67 11.72
N ASP A 220 -17.44 7.20 12.89
CA ASP A 220 -16.06 7.24 13.37
C ASP A 220 -15.68 5.95 14.11
N GLY A 221 -14.40 5.58 14.10
CA GLY A 221 -13.87 4.43 14.84
C GLY A 221 -14.29 3.06 14.31
N GLN A 222 -14.74 2.96 13.06
CA GLN A 222 -15.18 1.70 12.46
C GLN A 222 -14.02 0.72 12.22
N GLU A 223 -14.33 -0.57 12.04
CA GLU A 223 -13.37 -1.60 11.63
C GLU A 223 -13.90 -2.35 10.40
N ALA A 224 -13.10 -2.49 9.34
CA ALA A 224 -13.46 -3.22 8.12
C ALA A 224 -12.21 -3.75 7.39
N ARG A 225 -12.36 -4.77 6.55
CA ARG A 225 -11.24 -5.25 5.70
C ARG A 225 -11.00 -4.32 4.52
N GLU A 226 -9.79 -4.33 3.99
CA GLU A 226 -9.45 -3.51 2.82
C GLU A 226 -10.35 -3.89 1.62
N GLY A 227 -11.15 -2.92 1.13
CA GLY A 227 -12.11 -3.14 0.05
C GLY A 227 -13.56 -3.40 0.48
N GLU A 228 -13.84 -3.57 1.77
CA GLU A 228 -15.23 -3.67 2.30
C GLU A 228 -15.87 -2.29 2.46
N GLU A 229 -17.21 -2.24 2.37
CA GLU A 229 -17.99 -1.04 2.66
C GLU A 229 -17.97 -0.74 4.16
N LEU A 230 -17.78 0.54 4.49
CA LEU A 230 -17.94 1.07 5.84
C LEU A 230 -19.40 1.52 6.03
N GLY A 231 -19.88 1.47 7.26
CA GLY A 231 -21.15 2.09 7.62
C GLY A 231 -21.12 3.61 7.44
N PRO A 232 -22.30 4.24 7.45
CA PRO A 232 -22.45 5.63 7.06
C PRO A 232 -21.69 6.59 7.97
N MET A 233 -20.87 7.43 7.34
CA MET A 233 -20.16 8.54 7.97
C MET A 233 -20.98 9.81 7.81
N VAL A 234 -21.54 10.28 8.93
CA VAL A 234 -22.48 11.39 8.96
C VAL A 234 -21.84 12.57 9.68
N VAL A 235 -21.85 13.73 9.02
CA VAL A 235 -21.58 15.01 9.66
C VAL A 235 -22.85 15.83 9.79
N ARG A 236 -22.95 16.65 10.82
CA ARG A 236 -23.99 17.68 10.95
C ARG A 236 -23.38 19.06 10.86
N VAL A 237 -23.99 19.91 10.04
CA VAL A 237 -23.62 21.31 9.85
C VAL A 237 -24.68 22.18 10.54
N THR A 238 -24.23 23.02 11.46
CA THR A 238 -25.09 23.97 12.18
C THR A 238 -24.53 25.38 12.10
N ARG A 239 -25.39 26.39 12.20
CA ARG A 239 -25.02 27.80 12.37
C ARG A 239 -25.82 28.38 13.53
N GLU A 240 -25.12 28.93 14.52
CA GLU A 240 -25.75 29.46 15.74
C GLU A 240 -26.68 28.44 16.43
N GLY A 241 -26.31 27.15 16.37
CA GLY A 241 -27.05 26.04 16.97
C GLY A 241 -28.26 25.54 16.16
N ARG A 242 -28.53 26.10 14.97
CA ARG A 242 -29.60 25.63 14.06
C ARG A 242 -29.01 24.79 12.91
N PRO A 243 -29.67 23.68 12.51
CA PRO A 243 -29.31 22.94 11.31
C PRO A 243 -29.25 23.83 10.07
N VAL A 244 -28.29 23.55 9.19
CA VAL A 244 -28.19 24.23 7.90
C VAL A 244 -28.43 23.23 6.77
N GLU A 245 -29.60 23.29 6.16
CA GLU A 245 -29.96 22.52 4.97
C GLU A 245 -29.27 23.06 3.72
N GLY A 246 -29.03 22.22 2.72
CA GLY A 246 -28.61 22.64 1.39
C GLY A 246 -27.11 22.97 1.22
N ILE A 247 -26.29 22.80 2.26
CA ILE A 247 -24.83 23.00 2.17
C ILE A 247 -24.16 21.78 1.54
N ARG A 248 -23.26 22.01 0.59
CA ARG A 248 -22.43 20.94 0.01
C ARG A 248 -21.25 20.59 0.91
N VAL A 249 -21.09 19.30 1.19
CA VAL A 249 -19.98 18.72 1.97
C VAL A 249 -19.27 17.69 1.11
N ARG A 250 -17.97 17.89 0.89
CA ARG A 250 -17.11 16.97 0.15
C ARG A 250 -16.39 16.04 1.09
N PHE A 251 -16.43 14.75 0.77
CA PHE A 251 -15.70 13.70 1.44
C PHE A 251 -14.54 13.21 0.56
N THR A 252 -13.34 13.17 1.15
CA THR A 252 -12.10 12.70 0.51
C THR A 252 -11.37 11.76 1.45
N TYR A 253 -10.66 10.77 0.93
CA TYR A 253 -9.63 10.10 1.73
C TYR A 253 -8.51 11.09 2.10
N ALA A 254 -7.75 10.78 3.16
CA ALA A 254 -6.66 11.65 3.62
C ALA A 254 -5.56 11.89 2.57
N ASP A 255 -5.42 11.04 1.56
CA ASP A 255 -4.52 11.22 0.41
C ASP A 255 -5.06 12.17 -0.67
N GLY A 256 -6.28 12.69 -0.48
CA GLY A 256 -6.96 13.60 -1.39
C GLY A 256 -7.86 12.93 -2.43
N LYS A 257 -7.91 11.60 -2.50
CA LYS A 257 -8.81 10.89 -3.42
C LYS A 257 -10.27 11.17 -3.04
N ARG A 258 -11.06 11.59 -4.04
CA ARG A 258 -12.48 11.90 -3.85
C ARG A 258 -13.30 10.64 -3.56
N ILE A 259 -14.19 10.73 -2.58
CA ILE A 259 -15.23 9.74 -2.29
C ILE A 259 -16.51 10.24 -2.95
N ASP A 260 -17.13 11.27 -2.38
CA ASP A 260 -18.31 11.92 -2.95
C ASP A 260 -18.49 13.36 -2.43
N GLU A 261 -19.48 14.08 -2.96
CA GLU A 261 -19.94 15.39 -2.49
C GLU A 261 -21.45 15.37 -2.27
N MET A 262 -21.87 15.59 -1.03
CA MET A 262 -23.25 15.44 -0.58
C MET A 262 -23.83 16.79 -0.16
N THR A 263 -25.15 16.91 -0.16
CA THR A 263 -25.84 18.13 0.29
C THR A 263 -26.52 17.85 1.63
N THR A 264 -26.44 18.78 2.57
CA THR A 264 -27.07 18.61 3.88
C THR A 264 -28.60 18.58 3.77
N ASN A 265 -29.23 17.67 4.51
CA ASN A 265 -30.69 17.53 4.62
C ASN A 265 -31.31 18.58 5.59
N PRO A 266 -32.63 18.57 5.86
CA PRO A 266 -33.27 19.49 6.82
C PRO A 266 -32.70 19.43 8.25
N GLU A 267 -32.15 18.29 8.67
CA GLU A 267 -31.44 18.10 9.94
C GLU A 267 -30.00 18.63 9.92
N GLY A 268 -29.56 19.17 8.78
CA GLY A 268 -28.21 19.69 8.57
C GLY A 268 -27.18 18.59 8.34
N GLU A 269 -27.61 17.36 8.06
CA GLU A 269 -26.75 16.19 7.97
C GLU A 269 -26.36 15.85 6.55
N ALA A 270 -25.08 15.51 6.36
CA ALA A 270 -24.55 14.97 5.11
C ALA A 270 -23.88 13.62 5.40
N GLU A 271 -24.21 12.62 4.60
CA GLU A 271 -23.86 11.21 4.82
C GLU A 271 -23.13 10.63 3.61
N VAL A 272 -22.09 9.83 3.86
CA VAL A 272 -21.42 9.04 2.82
C VAL A 272 -21.12 7.63 3.32
N GLU A 273 -21.11 6.66 2.41
CA GLU A 273 -20.72 5.27 2.67
C GLU A 273 -19.41 4.96 1.92
N PRO A 274 -18.24 5.14 2.57
CA PRO A 274 -16.96 4.92 1.92
C PRO A 274 -16.56 3.45 1.92
N VAL A 275 -15.60 3.10 1.06
CA VAL A 275 -14.94 1.80 1.09
C VAL A 275 -13.69 1.89 1.96
N ALA A 276 -13.43 0.86 2.77
CA ALA A 276 -12.25 0.82 3.62
C ALA A 276 -10.96 0.76 2.78
N LEU A 277 -10.20 1.86 2.82
CA LEU A 277 -8.91 2.02 2.16
C LEU A 277 -7.85 2.44 3.17
N ALA A 278 -6.72 1.75 3.17
CA ALA A 278 -5.61 2.10 4.05
C ALA A 278 -4.94 3.40 3.57
N THR A 279 -5.11 4.49 4.31
CA THR A 279 -4.36 5.75 4.13
C THR A 279 -3.11 5.81 5.00
N GLY A 280 -2.95 4.85 5.94
CA GLY A 280 -1.77 4.61 6.77
C GLY A 280 -1.64 3.14 7.21
N PRO A 281 -0.65 2.80 8.06
CA PRO A 281 -0.45 1.42 8.53
C PRO A 281 -1.63 0.92 9.40
N GLY A 282 -2.54 0.12 8.81
CA GLY A 282 -3.67 -0.48 9.52
C GLY A 282 -4.81 0.49 9.86
N VAL A 283 -4.76 1.71 9.33
CA VAL A 283 -5.75 2.76 9.55
C VAL A 283 -6.13 3.42 8.23
N GLY A 284 -7.38 3.85 8.15
CA GLY A 284 -7.90 4.71 7.11
C GLY A 284 -8.50 5.98 7.70
N GLU A 285 -8.52 7.05 6.91
CA GLU A 285 -9.08 8.33 7.31
C GLU A 285 -9.87 8.96 6.16
N VAL A 286 -11.10 9.39 6.47
CA VAL A 286 -11.95 10.21 5.59
C VAL A 286 -12.01 11.62 6.15
N VAL A 287 -11.78 12.60 5.30
CA VAL A 287 -11.84 14.02 5.61
C VAL A 287 -13.02 14.65 4.89
N SER A 288 -13.85 15.35 5.64
CA SER A 288 -15.01 16.09 5.15
C SER A 288 -14.77 17.61 5.23
N ARG A 289 -15.19 18.34 4.18
CA ARG A 289 -15.04 19.80 4.06
C ARG A 289 -16.25 20.42 3.40
N ILE A 290 -16.66 21.59 3.88
CA ILE A 290 -17.71 22.39 3.23
C ILE A 290 -17.19 22.92 1.89
N VAL A 291 -18.03 22.83 0.86
CA VAL A 291 -17.78 23.35 -0.48
C VAL A 291 -18.64 24.57 -0.71
N ILE A 292 -17.99 25.71 -0.92
CA ILE A 292 -18.67 26.94 -1.31
C ILE A 292 -18.59 27.05 -2.83
N GLY A 293 -19.75 27.02 -3.47
CA GLY A 293 -19.87 27.14 -4.92
C GLY A 293 -19.38 28.49 -5.44
N GLY A 294 -18.79 28.46 -6.64
CA GLY A 294 -18.35 29.62 -7.43
C GLY A 294 -17.45 30.63 -6.71
N LEU A 295 -16.74 30.18 -5.67
CA LEU A 295 -15.44 30.75 -5.35
C LEU A 295 -14.39 30.12 -6.27
N PRO A 296 -13.42 30.91 -6.75
CA PRO A 296 -12.26 30.43 -7.48
C PRO A 296 -11.56 29.21 -6.87
N GLU A 297 -11.07 28.32 -7.72
CA GLU A 297 -10.09 27.32 -7.30
C GLU A 297 -8.86 28.01 -6.68
N GLY A 298 -8.42 27.49 -5.52
CA GLY A 298 -7.29 28.05 -4.78
C GLY A 298 -7.65 29.11 -3.73
N VAL A 299 -8.86 29.69 -3.76
CA VAL A 299 -9.33 30.58 -2.69
C VAL A 299 -9.72 29.78 -1.47
N ARG A 300 -8.81 29.71 -0.48
CA ARG A 300 -9.09 29.08 0.82
C ARG A 300 -9.66 30.10 1.79
N LEU A 301 -10.90 29.91 2.20
CA LEU A 301 -11.45 30.62 3.34
C LEU A 301 -10.89 30.03 4.63
N LYS A 302 -10.13 30.84 5.36
CA LYS A 302 -9.65 30.44 6.69
C LYS A 302 -10.83 30.31 7.64
N GLY A 303 -10.85 29.25 8.44
CA GLY A 303 -11.83 29.06 9.52
C GLY A 303 -13.05 28.22 9.16
N LEU A 304 -13.17 27.70 7.93
CA LEU A 304 -14.17 26.68 7.62
C LEU A 304 -13.84 25.38 8.37
N PRO A 305 -14.85 24.70 8.93
CA PRO A 305 -14.62 23.49 9.70
C PRO A 305 -14.19 22.33 8.80
N GLU A 306 -13.28 21.50 9.33
CA GLU A 306 -12.85 20.23 8.75
C GLU A 306 -13.13 19.13 9.78
N VAL A 307 -13.79 18.05 9.38
CA VAL A 307 -14.07 16.90 10.24
C VAL A 307 -13.42 15.65 9.65
N ARG A 308 -12.72 14.88 10.50
CA ARG A 308 -11.95 13.70 10.11
C ARG A 308 -12.48 12.45 10.78
N PHE A 309 -12.92 11.46 10.01
CA PHE A 309 -13.29 10.14 10.48
C PHE A 309 -12.09 9.20 10.37
N SER A 310 -11.77 8.49 11.44
CA SER A 310 -10.71 7.48 11.49
C SER A 310 -11.34 6.10 11.61
N TYR A 311 -10.81 5.11 10.89
CA TYR A 311 -11.23 3.72 10.97
C TYR A 311 -10.03 2.78 10.89
N LYS A 312 -10.21 1.56 11.36
CA LYS A 312 -9.19 0.52 11.35
C LYS A 312 -9.40 -0.39 10.15
N VAL A 313 -8.31 -0.66 9.43
CA VAL A 313 -8.33 -1.56 8.28
C VAL A 313 -7.79 -2.92 8.73
N LEU A 314 -8.69 -3.88 8.88
CA LEU A 314 -8.36 -5.25 9.22
C LEU A 314 -7.65 -5.91 8.03
N ARG A 315 -6.42 -6.36 8.24
CA ARG A 315 -5.71 -7.24 7.31
C ARG A 315 -5.44 -8.53 8.05
N GLU A 316 -6.35 -9.49 7.95
CA GLU A 316 -6.00 -10.90 8.19
C GLU A 316 -5.95 -11.55 6.82
N GLY A 317 -4.73 -11.74 6.32
CA GLY A 317 -4.49 -12.61 5.19
C GLY A 317 -4.77 -14.06 5.58
N VAL A 318 -4.92 -14.93 4.58
CA VAL A 318 -5.13 -16.36 4.83
C VAL A 318 -3.96 -16.97 5.64
N PRO A 319 -4.17 -17.99 6.47
CA PRO A 319 -3.09 -18.69 7.15
C PRO A 319 -2.04 -19.20 6.16
N VAL A 320 -0.77 -19.20 6.55
CA VAL A 320 0.36 -19.60 5.71
C VAL A 320 1.25 -20.58 6.46
N ALA A 321 1.61 -21.68 5.82
CA ALA A 321 2.66 -22.59 6.28
C ALA A 321 4.03 -22.07 5.80
N LEU A 322 5.05 -22.12 6.64
CA LEU A 322 6.39 -21.60 6.32
C LEU A 322 7.40 -22.74 6.24
N GLU A 323 8.08 -22.85 5.09
CA GLU A 323 9.18 -23.82 4.92
C GLU A 323 10.43 -23.11 4.42
N VAL A 324 11.54 -23.18 5.16
CA VAL A 324 12.82 -22.57 4.75
C VAL A 324 13.91 -23.63 4.60
N ARG A 325 14.67 -23.57 3.50
CA ARG A 325 15.82 -24.44 3.24
C ARG A 325 17.03 -23.63 2.81
N GLY A 326 18.22 -24.09 3.20
CA GLY A 326 19.51 -23.49 2.85
C GLY A 326 20.31 -23.06 4.08
N PRO A 327 21.47 -22.41 3.88
CA PRO A 327 22.31 -21.95 4.99
C PRO A 327 21.58 -20.92 5.85
N GLU A 328 21.81 -20.99 7.17
CA GLU A 328 21.21 -20.09 8.17
C GLU A 328 19.67 -20.04 8.09
N GLY A 329 19.04 -21.20 7.85
CA GLY A 329 17.60 -21.35 7.62
C GLY A 329 16.73 -20.79 8.76
N GLU A 330 17.08 -21.08 10.01
CA GLU A 330 16.35 -20.59 11.20
C GLU A 330 16.32 -19.05 11.27
N GLU A 331 17.43 -18.38 10.91
CA GLU A 331 17.50 -16.92 10.91
C GLU A 331 16.58 -16.33 9.83
N VAL A 332 16.56 -16.95 8.65
CA VAL A 332 15.69 -16.53 7.54
C VAL A 332 14.22 -16.77 7.89
N GLU A 333 13.90 -17.90 8.50
CA GLU A 333 12.55 -18.22 8.99
C GLU A 333 12.06 -17.18 10.01
N GLY A 334 12.91 -16.80 10.97
CA GLY A 334 12.58 -15.74 11.93
C GLY A 334 12.43 -14.34 11.30
N LYS A 335 13.07 -14.08 10.15
CA LYS A 335 12.85 -12.84 9.37
C LYS A 335 11.53 -12.88 8.62
N LEU A 336 11.20 -14.00 7.98
CA LEU A 336 9.93 -14.18 7.25
C LEU A 336 8.73 -14.19 8.20
N THR A 337 8.81 -14.88 9.34
CA THR A 337 7.78 -14.88 10.39
C THR A 337 7.42 -13.47 10.85
N ARG A 338 8.44 -12.65 11.17
CA ARG A 338 8.22 -11.24 11.54
C ARG A 338 7.63 -10.40 10.41
N ALA A 339 7.96 -10.72 9.15
CA ALA A 339 7.39 -10.03 8.01
C ALA A 339 5.90 -10.40 7.82
N LEU A 340 5.56 -11.68 7.89
CA LEU A 340 4.20 -12.20 7.79
C LEU A 340 3.29 -11.67 8.90
N GLY A 341 3.74 -11.70 10.16
CA GLY A 341 2.97 -11.15 11.28
C GLY A 341 2.68 -9.65 11.14
N LYS A 342 3.63 -8.87 10.60
CA LYS A 342 3.40 -7.44 10.31
C LYS A 342 2.50 -7.19 9.10
N LEU A 343 2.36 -8.18 8.22
CA LEU A 343 1.49 -8.13 7.05
C LEU A 343 0.08 -8.68 7.34
N GLY A 344 -0.11 -9.32 8.50
CA GLY A 344 -1.39 -9.90 8.89
C GLY A 344 -1.63 -11.32 8.38
N TYR A 345 -0.59 -12.06 7.96
CA TYR A 345 -0.73 -13.47 7.56
C TYR A 345 -0.36 -14.37 8.75
N PRO A 346 -1.33 -15.04 9.41
CA PRO A 346 -1.04 -15.92 10.53
C PRO A 346 -0.28 -17.17 10.05
N LEU A 347 0.57 -17.72 10.91
CA LEU A 347 1.27 -18.97 10.62
C LEU A 347 0.44 -20.16 11.09
N ASP A 348 0.20 -21.10 10.18
CA ASP A 348 -0.40 -22.41 10.49
C ASP A 348 0.21 -23.48 9.57
N ASP A 349 0.85 -24.48 10.16
CA ASP A 349 1.50 -25.59 9.44
C ASP A 349 0.49 -26.48 8.68
N ARG A 350 -0.81 -26.36 8.98
CA ARG A 350 -1.90 -27.05 8.29
C ARG A 350 -2.41 -26.27 7.07
N SER A 351 -1.91 -25.05 6.84
CA SER A 351 -2.38 -24.24 5.71
C SER A 351 -2.05 -24.90 4.37
N PRO A 352 -2.98 -24.87 3.39
CA PRO A 352 -2.69 -25.29 2.02
C PRO A 352 -1.77 -24.31 1.28
N ILE A 353 -1.58 -23.10 1.80
CA ILE A 353 -0.70 -22.08 1.21
C ILE A 353 0.64 -22.13 1.90
N VAL A 354 1.66 -22.60 1.17
CA VAL A 354 3.01 -22.79 1.70
C VAL A 354 3.96 -21.74 1.12
N LEU A 355 4.56 -20.94 1.98
CA LEU A 355 5.65 -20.04 1.65
C LEU A 355 6.98 -20.77 1.72
N LYS A 356 7.52 -21.16 0.57
CA LYS A 356 8.79 -21.89 0.48
C LYS A 356 9.95 -20.93 0.25
N GLY A 357 10.85 -20.79 1.22
CA GLY A 357 12.08 -20.03 1.13
C GLY A 357 13.28 -20.93 0.80
N LYS A 358 14.03 -20.60 -0.24
CA LYS A 358 15.31 -21.25 -0.59
C LYS A 358 16.44 -20.23 -0.59
N VAL A 359 17.40 -20.41 0.32
CA VAL A 359 18.61 -19.59 0.40
C VAL A 359 19.70 -20.20 -0.48
N GLU A 360 20.24 -19.41 -1.40
CA GLU A 360 21.30 -19.81 -2.33
C GLU A 360 22.50 -18.85 -2.21
N VAL A 361 23.70 -19.41 -2.01
CA VAL A 361 24.94 -18.64 -2.08
C VAL A 361 25.30 -18.45 -3.55
N ARG A 362 25.38 -17.19 -4.00
CA ARG A 362 25.57 -16.86 -5.42
C ARG A 362 27.02 -16.60 -5.78
N GLU A 363 27.77 -16.00 -4.87
CA GLU A 363 29.16 -15.62 -5.10
C GLU A 363 29.88 -15.52 -3.76
N VAL A 364 31.07 -16.10 -3.70
CA VAL A 364 32.01 -15.99 -2.58
C VAL A 364 33.33 -15.53 -3.17
N LYS A 365 33.82 -14.38 -2.72
CA LYS A 365 35.05 -13.77 -3.26
C LYS A 365 35.96 -13.32 -2.13
N GLU A 366 37.23 -13.65 -2.22
CA GLU A 366 38.26 -13.06 -1.37
C GLU A 366 38.54 -11.62 -1.82
N VAL A 367 38.51 -10.70 -0.86
CA VAL A 367 38.75 -9.28 -1.06
C VAL A 367 39.90 -8.87 -0.16
N GLN A 368 40.96 -8.35 -0.77
CA GLN A 368 42.16 -7.91 -0.07
C GLN A 368 41.96 -6.44 0.36
N GLY A 369 41.95 -6.18 1.67
CA GLY A 369 41.82 -4.84 2.23
C GLY A 369 42.99 -4.49 3.15
N PHE A 370 43.03 -3.23 3.61
CA PHE A 370 44.08 -2.70 4.49
C PHE A 370 44.23 -3.46 5.83
N GLY A 371 43.24 -4.27 6.22
CA GLY A 371 43.24 -5.08 7.45
C GLY A 371 43.35 -6.60 7.23
N GLY A 372 43.83 -7.05 6.07
CA GLY A 372 43.98 -8.47 5.71
C GLY A 372 42.93 -8.99 4.72
N THR A 373 43.05 -10.27 4.34
CA THR A 373 42.09 -10.95 3.45
C THR A 373 40.75 -11.12 4.15
N ARG A 374 39.66 -10.72 3.48
CA ARG A 374 38.29 -10.95 3.93
C ARG A 374 37.51 -11.68 2.85
N VAL A 375 36.50 -12.43 3.26
CA VAL A 375 35.60 -13.10 2.33
C VAL A 375 34.31 -12.29 2.20
N LEU A 376 33.91 -12.00 0.98
CA LEU A 376 32.63 -11.38 0.64
C LEU A 376 31.69 -12.46 0.12
N ALA A 377 30.49 -12.58 0.72
CA ALA A 377 29.45 -13.49 0.27
C ALA A 377 28.21 -12.71 -0.19
N ASN A 378 27.65 -13.13 -1.34
CA ASN A 378 26.36 -12.70 -1.85
C ASN A 378 25.37 -13.85 -1.74
N VAL A 379 24.30 -13.67 -0.97
CA VAL A 379 23.22 -14.65 -0.82
C VAL A 379 21.95 -14.17 -1.49
N ARG A 380 21.16 -15.12 -1.98
CA ARG A 380 19.84 -14.89 -2.56
C ARG A 380 18.81 -15.78 -1.88
N LEU A 381 17.76 -15.17 -1.34
CA LEU A 381 16.58 -15.87 -0.88
C LEU A 381 15.54 -15.83 -1.99
N LYS A 382 15.20 -16.99 -2.54
CA LYS A 382 14.03 -17.15 -3.40
C LYS A 382 12.87 -17.62 -2.56
N VAL A 383 11.75 -16.91 -2.62
CA VAL A 383 10.52 -17.29 -1.94
C VAL A 383 9.49 -17.62 -3.00
N SER A 384 8.82 -18.75 -2.87
CA SER A 384 7.73 -19.16 -3.76
C SER A 384 6.50 -19.50 -2.95
N VAL A 385 5.34 -18.97 -3.35
CA VAL A 385 4.06 -19.34 -2.76
C VAL A 385 3.52 -20.53 -3.52
N THR A 386 3.33 -21.64 -2.80
CA THR A 386 2.92 -22.93 -3.36
C THR A 386 1.58 -23.34 -2.78
N VAL A 387 0.70 -23.87 -3.60
CA VAL A 387 -0.59 -24.42 -3.17
C VAL A 387 -0.46 -25.94 -3.04
N LEU A 388 -0.90 -26.49 -1.91
CA LEU A 388 -1.06 -27.92 -1.70
C LEU A 388 -2.53 -28.35 -1.88
N PRO A 389 -2.80 -29.60 -2.29
CA PRO A 389 -1.83 -30.66 -2.58
C PRO A 389 -1.19 -30.60 -3.98
N SER A 390 -1.71 -29.76 -4.89
CA SER A 390 -1.27 -29.68 -6.29
C SER A 390 0.24 -29.44 -6.49
N GLY A 391 0.89 -28.76 -5.53
CA GLY A 391 2.30 -28.38 -5.63
C GLY A 391 2.56 -27.23 -6.62
N ARG A 392 1.49 -26.59 -7.13
CA ARG A 392 1.58 -25.50 -8.09
C ARG A 392 2.15 -24.24 -7.42
N VAL A 393 3.18 -23.66 -8.02
CA VAL A 393 3.71 -22.35 -7.62
C VAL A 393 2.81 -21.27 -8.22
N LEU A 394 2.25 -20.41 -7.37
CA LEU A 394 1.41 -19.29 -7.80
C LEU A 394 2.25 -18.06 -8.12
N SER A 395 3.19 -17.75 -7.23
CA SER A 395 3.96 -16.52 -7.26
C SER A 395 5.35 -16.75 -6.68
N SER A 396 6.27 -15.83 -6.97
CA SER A 396 7.61 -15.86 -6.40
C SER A 396 8.19 -14.46 -6.18
N ALA A 397 9.08 -14.35 -5.21
CA ALA A 397 9.82 -13.14 -4.89
C ALA A 397 11.29 -13.49 -4.61
N GLU A 398 12.20 -12.61 -5.01
CA GLU A 398 13.64 -12.78 -4.71
C GLU A 398 14.15 -11.62 -3.84
N PHE A 399 14.96 -11.97 -2.84
CA PHE A 399 15.64 -11.04 -1.94
C PHE A 399 17.13 -11.35 -1.94
N SER A 400 17.97 -10.33 -1.73
CA SER A 400 19.41 -10.51 -1.69
C SER A 400 20.02 -9.93 -0.42
N GLY A 401 21.12 -10.53 -0.01
CA GLY A 401 21.93 -10.09 1.13
C GLY A 401 23.40 -10.15 0.75
N ARG A 402 24.19 -9.21 1.29
CA ARG A 402 25.64 -9.15 1.09
C ARG A 402 26.34 -8.97 2.43
N GLY A 403 27.32 -9.81 2.69
CA GLY A 403 28.04 -9.87 3.96
C GLY A 403 29.53 -10.06 3.75
N MET A 404 30.33 -9.55 4.69
CA MET A 404 31.78 -9.78 4.72
C MET A 404 32.15 -10.46 6.02
N GLY A 405 33.02 -11.45 5.93
CA GLY A 405 33.52 -12.26 7.05
C GLY A 405 35.02 -12.48 6.97
N ARG A 406 35.57 -13.19 7.96
CA ARG A 406 36.97 -13.63 7.95
C ARG A 406 37.16 -14.89 7.11
N ASP A 407 36.09 -15.66 6.96
CA ASP A 407 35.96 -16.92 6.25
C ASP A 407 34.59 -16.93 5.54
N GLU A 408 34.36 -17.94 4.71
CA GLU A 408 33.12 -18.09 3.94
C GLU A 408 31.88 -18.19 4.83
N GLU A 409 31.95 -18.96 5.91
CA GLU A 409 30.82 -19.21 6.81
C GLU A 409 30.37 -17.93 7.53
N SER A 410 31.32 -17.16 8.08
CA SER A 410 31.08 -15.86 8.71
C SER A 410 30.60 -14.81 7.71
N ALA A 411 31.05 -14.88 6.45
CA ALA A 411 30.57 -14.00 5.38
C ALA A 411 29.12 -14.31 5.00
N ILE A 412 28.75 -15.59 4.87
CA ILE A 412 27.38 -16.05 4.59
C ILE A 412 26.44 -15.63 5.72
N ARG A 413 26.82 -15.87 6.98
CA ARG A 413 26.03 -15.44 8.15
C ARG A 413 25.80 -13.93 8.15
N ALA A 414 26.85 -13.15 7.91
CA ALA A 414 26.72 -11.70 7.80
C ALA A 414 25.82 -11.28 6.63
N ALA A 415 25.81 -12.03 5.53
CA ALA A 415 25.00 -11.76 4.35
C ALA A 415 23.52 -12.05 4.60
N VAL A 416 23.20 -13.17 5.26
CA VAL A 416 21.85 -13.53 5.70
C VAL A 416 21.34 -12.55 6.77
N GLY A 417 22.18 -12.18 7.73
CA GLY A 417 21.84 -11.18 8.74
C GLY A 417 21.45 -9.83 8.15
N LYS A 418 22.09 -9.42 7.04
CA LYS A 418 21.78 -8.20 6.29
C LYS A 418 20.68 -8.36 5.24
N LEU A 419 20.16 -9.57 5.04
CA LEU A 419 19.06 -9.82 4.11
C LEU A 419 17.81 -9.08 4.58
N ARG A 420 17.26 -8.25 3.69
CA ARG A 420 16.04 -7.47 3.91
C ARG A 420 14.90 -8.05 3.09
N VAL A 421 13.85 -8.46 3.77
CA VAL A 421 12.60 -8.90 3.14
C VAL A 421 11.74 -7.67 2.88
N ASP A 422 11.51 -7.38 1.60
CA ASP A 422 10.59 -6.31 1.18
C ASP A 422 9.13 -6.76 1.42
N ARG A 423 8.45 -6.06 2.32
CA ARG A 423 7.07 -6.39 2.74
C ARG A 423 6.07 -6.20 1.61
N ALA A 424 6.25 -5.21 0.74
CA ALA A 424 5.32 -4.96 -0.37
C ALA A 424 5.41 -6.07 -1.43
N LYS A 425 6.64 -6.50 -1.75
CA LYS A 425 6.85 -7.64 -2.66
C LYS A 425 6.30 -8.95 -2.08
N LEU A 426 6.54 -9.19 -0.79
CA LEU A 426 6.01 -10.38 -0.12
C LEU A 426 4.48 -10.37 -0.07
N ALA A 427 3.86 -9.23 0.26
CA ALA A 427 2.41 -9.09 0.30
C ALA A 427 1.77 -9.34 -1.08
N ARG A 428 2.37 -8.82 -2.15
CA ARG A 428 1.88 -9.08 -3.52
C ARG A 428 1.90 -10.57 -3.86
N ALA A 429 2.99 -11.26 -3.53
CA ALA A 429 3.11 -12.69 -3.76
C ALA A 429 2.03 -13.49 -3.01
N LEU A 430 1.72 -13.11 -1.77
CA LEU A 430 0.72 -13.79 -0.94
C LEU A 430 -0.72 -13.51 -1.37
N ARG A 431 -1.04 -12.28 -1.78
CA ARG A 431 -2.39 -11.92 -2.27
C ARG A 431 -2.82 -12.73 -3.49
N GLU A 432 -1.88 -13.07 -4.36
CA GLU A 432 -2.16 -13.94 -5.53
C GLU A 432 -2.62 -15.35 -5.13
N ALA A 433 -2.40 -15.76 -3.87
CA ALA A 433 -2.79 -17.07 -3.35
C ALA A 433 -4.14 -17.10 -2.62
N GLU A 434 -4.65 -15.95 -2.21
CA GLU A 434 -5.91 -15.85 -1.44
C GLU A 434 -7.11 -16.45 -2.19
N PRO A 435 -7.32 -16.21 -3.50
CA PRO A 435 -8.46 -16.80 -4.22
C PRO A 435 -8.42 -18.33 -4.28
N ALA A 436 -7.23 -18.93 -4.21
CA ALA A 436 -7.06 -20.38 -4.27
C ALA A 436 -7.17 -21.05 -2.88
N PHE A 437 -7.22 -20.28 -1.80
CA PHE A 437 -7.13 -20.81 -0.43
C PHE A 437 -8.25 -21.80 -0.10
N SER A 438 -9.51 -21.41 -0.30
CA SER A 438 -10.65 -22.23 0.13
C SER A 438 -10.73 -23.55 -0.64
N GLU A 439 -10.54 -23.51 -1.97
CA GLU A 439 -10.52 -24.71 -2.82
C GLU A 439 -9.37 -25.64 -2.42
N ALA A 440 -8.19 -25.09 -2.20
CA ALA A 440 -7.02 -25.86 -1.82
C ALA A 440 -7.11 -26.45 -0.40
N ALA A 441 -7.73 -25.73 0.55
CA ALA A 441 -7.97 -26.23 1.90
C ALA A 441 -8.86 -27.48 1.85
N GLU A 442 -9.93 -27.41 1.06
CA GLU A 442 -10.87 -28.52 0.88
C GLU A 442 -10.22 -29.72 0.18
N GLU A 443 -9.45 -29.49 -0.89
CA GLU A 443 -8.71 -30.55 -1.60
C GLU A 443 -7.68 -31.24 -0.67
N LEU A 444 -6.92 -30.45 0.09
CA LEU A 444 -5.91 -30.94 1.03
C LEU A 444 -6.55 -31.73 2.18
N ALA A 445 -7.67 -31.24 2.71
CA ALA A 445 -8.43 -31.90 3.76
C ALA A 445 -8.94 -33.27 3.31
N ARG A 446 -9.56 -33.34 2.13
CA ARG A 446 -10.04 -34.61 1.54
C ARG A 446 -8.91 -35.60 1.31
N MET A 447 -7.77 -35.14 0.81
CA MET A 447 -6.59 -36.00 0.63
C MET A 447 -6.13 -36.61 1.96
N HIS A 448 -6.00 -35.81 3.02
CA HIS A 448 -5.59 -36.29 4.34
C HIS A 448 -6.63 -37.22 4.96
N LEU A 449 -7.92 -36.92 4.82
CA LEU A 449 -9.01 -37.75 5.33
C LEU A 449 -9.02 -39.13 4.64
N GLU A 450 -8.85 -39.19 3.32
CA GLU A 450 -8.79 -40.45 2.58
C GLU A 450 -7.57 -41.30 2.96
N ARG A 451 -6.41 -40.65 3.13
CA ARG A 451 -5.20 -41.34 3.64
C ARG A 451 -5.42 -41.88 5.05
N ALA A 452 -6.05 -41.11 5.92
CA ALA A 452 -6.38 -41.55 7.27
C ALA A 452 -7.33 -42.76 7.25
N ARG A 453 -8.40 -42.71 6.46
CA ARG A 453 -9.34 -43.83 6.28
C ARG A 453 -8.64 -45.08 5.72
N SER A 454 -7.71 -44.93 4.79
CA SER A 454 -6.92 -46.05 4.28
C SER A 454 -6.06 -46.67 5.37
N ALA A 455 -5.33 -45.85 6.14
CA ALA A 455 -4.53 -46.33 7.26
C ALA A 455 -5.39 -47.05 8.31
N LEU A 456 -6.61 -46.58 8.58
CA LEU A 456 -7.55 -47.26 9.48
C LEU A 456 -8.01 -48.62 8.96
N ARG A 457 -8.28 -48.76 7.66
CA ARG A 457 -8.61 -50.07 7.04
C ARG A 457 -7.45 -51.05 7.16
N GLU A 458 -6.22 -50.56 7.14
CA GLU A 458 -4.99 -51.35 7.32
C GLU A 458 -4.64 -51.59 8.81
N GLY A 459 -5.40 -51.00 9.74
CA GLY A 459 -5.14 -51.09 11.18
C GLY A 459 -3.97 -50.22 11.68
N ASP A 460 -3.43 -49.33 10.84
CA ASP A 460 -2.40 -48.37 11.20
C ASP A 460 -3.01 -47.07 11.76
N TYR A 461 -3.48 -47.17 13.01
CA TYR A 461 -4.07 -46.05 13.73
C TYR A 461 -3.10 -44.87 13.93
N ARG A 462 -1.79 -45.10 13.97
CA ARG A 462 -0.80 -44.02 14.18
C ARG A 462 -0.65 -43.16 12.94
N SER A 463 -0.56 -43.79 11.78
CA SER A 463 -0.57 -43.05 10.51
C SER A 463 -1.89 -42.34 10.30
N ALA A 464 -3.01 -42.94 10.69
CA ALA A 464 -4.32 -42.28 10.66
C ALA A 464 -4.36 -41.00 11.51
N VAL A 465 -3.90 -41.05 12.77
CA VAL A 465 -3.79 -39.86 13.63
C VAL A 465 -2.93 -38.78 12.98
N LYS A 466 -1.76 -39.16 12.44
CA LYS A 466 -0.83 -38.21 11.82
C LYS A 466 -1.43 -37.51 10.60
N GLU A 467 -2.24 -38.19 9.81
CA GLU A 467 -2.92 -37.57 8.66
C GLU A 467 -4.09 -36.68 9.12
N LEU A 468 -4.88 -37.11 10.11
CA LEU A 468 -5.99 -36.33 10.64
C LEU A 468 -5.54 -35.03 11.33
N GLU A 469 -4.37 -35.04 11.98
CA GLU A 469 -3.78 -33.84 12.61
C GLU A 469 -3.37 -32.76 11.60
N LYS A 470 -3.17 -33.13 10.33
CA LYS A 470 -2.80 -32.22 9.25
C LYS A 470 -3.99 -31.61 8.52
N VAL A 471 -5.22 -32.02 8.86
CA VAL A 471 -6.41 -31.50 8.18
C VAL A 471 -6.59 -30.01 8.51
N PRO A 472 -6.69 -29.13 7.48
CA PRO A 472 -6.91 -27.70 7.67
C PRO A 472 -8.22 -27.40 8.44
N PRO A 473 -8.19 -26.55 9.48
CA PRO A 473 -9.39 -26.12 10.21
C PRO A 473 -10.45 -25.42 9.36
N GLU A 474 -10.02 -24.77 8.28
CA GLU A 474 -10.87 -23.95 7.41
C GLU A 474 -11.66 -24.79 6.39
N ALA A 475 -11.37 -26.08 6.26
CA ALA A 475 -12.08 -26.98 5.35
C ALA A 475 -13.45 -27.40 5.91
N GLU A 476 -14.43 -27.60 5.03
CA GLU A 476 -15.80 -27.96 5.44
C GLU A 476 -15.84 -29.35 6.11
N VAL A 477 -14.97 -30.26 5.68
CA VAL A 477 -14.84 -31.62 6.23
C VAL A 477 -14.08 -31.68 7.57
N TYR A 478 -13.58 -30.55 8.09
CA TYR A 478 -12.79 -30.53 9.32
C TYR A 478 -13.52 -31.12 10.56
N PRO A 479 -14.82 -30.82 10.81
CA PRO A 479 -15.54 -31.43 11.93
C PRO A 479 -15.60 -32.96 11.85
N GLU A 480 -15.72 -33.51 10.64
CA GLU A 480 -15.71 -34.96 10.41
C GLU A 480 -14.33 -35.55 10.74
N ALA A 481 -13.27 -34.95 10.20
CA ALA A 481 -11.89 -35.37 10.48
C ALA A 481 -11.58 -35.32 11.98
N ARG A 482 -12.09 -34.30 12.68
CA ARG A 482 -11.93 -34.16 14.12
C ARG A 482 -12.65 -35.26 14.90
N GLY A 483 -13.90 -35.55 14.54
CA GLY A 483 -14.66 -36.65 15.13
C GLY A 483 -13.94 -37.99 14.96
N LEU A 484 -13.42 -38.26 13.76
CA LEU A 484 -12.64 -39.48 13.48
C LEU A 484 -11.34 -39.53 14.30
N LEU A 485 -10.65 -38.39 14.44
CA LEU A 485 -9.42 -38.31 15.24
C LEU A 485 -9.67 -38.66 16.71
N ASP A 486 -10.75 -38.14 17.28
CA ASP A 486 -11.12 -38.39 18.67
C ASP A 486 -11.53 -39.87 18.87
N GLU A 487 -12.26 -40.47 17.93
CA GLU A 487 -12.58 -41.90 17.94
C GLU A 487 -11.33 -42.79 17.88
N VAL A 488 -10.39 -42.47 16.98
CA VAL A 488 -9.14 -43.21 16.81
C VAL A 488 -8.26 -43.10 18.04
N ARG A 489 -8.16 -41.91 18.64
CA ARG A 489 -7.42 -41.69 19.89
C ARG A 489 -8.05 -42.44 21.06
N ALA A 490 -9.37 -42.48 21.15
CA ALA A 490 -10.08 -43.27 22.17
C ALA A 490 -9.79 -44.77 22.01
N LYS A 491 -9.86 -45.30 20.77
CA LYS A 491 -9.51 -46.69 20.46
C LYS A 491 -8.05 -47.03 20.80
N LEU A 492 -7.12 -46.12 20.53
CA LEU A 492 -5.72 -46.27 20.89
C LEU A 492 -5.52 -46.28 22.41
N ALA A 493 -6.24 -45.42 23.14
CA ALA A 493 -6.15 -45.35 24.60
C ALA A 493 -6.78 -46.56 25.30
N SER A 494 -7.81 -47.18 24.69
CA SER A 494 -8.46 -48.38 25.23
C SER A 494 -7.78 -49.70 24.86
N ARG A 495 -6.74 -49.70 24.03
CA ARG A 495 -5.99 -50.94 23.72
C ARG A 495 -5.14 -51.34 24.92
N PRO A 496 -5.15 -52.62 25.33
CA PRO A 496 -4.22 -53.12 26.33
C PRO A 496 -2.79 -52.85 25.87
N LEU A 497 -1.92 -52.53 26.83
CA LEU A 497 -0.51 -52.23 26.54
C LEU A 497 0.16 -53.47 25.95
N PRO A 498 1.03 -53.31 24.93
CA PRO A 498 1.70 -54.44 24.32
C PRO A 498 2.59 -55.15 25.34
N THR A 499 2.44 -56.46 25.43
CA THR A 499 3.19 -57.29 26.38
C THR A 499 4.56 -57.66 25.82
N VAL A 500 5.64 -57.37 26.55
CA VAL A 500 7.03 -57.60 26.16
C VAL A 500 7.69 -58.63 27.06
N ALA A 501 8.24 -59.69 26.49
CA ALA A 501 9.14 -60.59 27.20
C ALA A 501 10.60 -60.12 27.03
N VAL A 502 11.31 -59.90 28.15
CA VAL A 502 12.72 -59.49 28.11
C VAL A 502 13.60 -60.70 28.38
N LEU A 503 14.24 -61.24 27.34
CA LEU A 503 15.22 -62.31 27.52
C LEU A 503 16.52 -61.74 28.07
N ARG A 504 17.30 -62.61 28.73
CA ARG A 504 18.64 -62.24 29.20
C ARG A 504 19.53 -61.90 27.98
N PRO A 505 20.19 -60.73 27.98
CA PRO A 505 21.16 -60.40 26.95
C PRO A 505 22.30 -61.42 26.87
N ASP A 506 22.77 -61.69 25.65
CA ASP A 506 23.97 -62.50 25.43
C ASP A 506 25.23 -61.75 25.88
N ALA A 507 26.13 -62.44 26.57
CA ALA A 507 27.41 -61.90 27.06
C ALA A 507 28.60 -62.68 26.46
N THR A 508 28.53 -63.00 25.16
CA THR A 508 29.59 -63.73 24.47
C THR A 508 30.94 -63.01 24.57
N GLY A 509 31.97 -63.72 25.05
CA GLY A 509 33.37 -63.28 25.02
C GLY A 509 33.99 -62.86 26.37
N TRP A 510 33.23 -62.85 27.47
CA TRP A 510 33.76 -62.57 28.82
C TRP A 510 32.86 -63.14 29.93
N ARG A 511 33.37 -63.24 31.18
CA ARG A 511 32.60 -63.64 32.37
C ARG A 511 31.68 -62.49 32.84
N GLY A 512 30.70 -62.11 32.01
CA GLY A 512 29.78 -60.99 32.25
C GLY A 512 28.36 -61.40 32.67
N HIS A 513 28.17 -62.58 33.27
CA HIS A 513 26.84 -63.12 33.59
C HIS A 513 26.05 -62.19 34.52
N GLU A 514 26.71 -61.63 35.54
CA GLU A 514 26.10 -60.67 36.48
C GLU A 514 25.70 -59.36 35.78
N THR A 515 26.55 -58.86 34.87
CA THR A 515 26.26 -57.64 34.08
C THR A 515 25.07 -57.83 33.14
N ALA A 516 24.94 -59.00 32.51
CA ALA A 516 23.80 -59.31 31.63
C ALA A 516 22.48 -59.43 32.42
N GLU A 517 22.51 -60.04 33.61
CA GLU A 517 21.37 -60.09 34.52
C GLU A 517 20.97 -58.69 35.02
N ALA A 518 21.94 -57.89 35.46
CA ALA A 518 21.70 -56.52 35.86
C ALA A 518 21.13 -55.67 34.72
N LEU A 519 21.64 -55.82 33.50
CA LEU A 519 21.11 -55.15 32.32
C LEU A 519 19.66 -55.56 32.03
N ARG A 520 19.33 -56.86 32.15
CA ARG A 520 17.95 -57.33 32.00
C ARG A 520 17.02 -56.64 32.99
N ASP A 521 17.38 -56.63 34.28
CA ASP A 521 16.53 -56.04 35.32
C ASP A 521 16.39 -54.52 35.16
N MET A 522 17.47 -53.84 34.72
CA MET A 522 17.43 -52.42 34.37
C MET A 522 16.54 -52.15 33.15
N LEU A 523 16.58 -53.00 32.12
CA LEU A 523 15.71 -52.89 30.95
C LEU A 523 14.25 -53.12 31.30
N VAL A 524 13.94 -54.15 32.11
CA VAL A 524 12.59 -54.40 32.63
C VAL A 524 12.09 -53.17 33.39
N THR A 525 12.89 -52.66 34.33
CA THR A 525 12.54 -51.47 35.12
C THR A 525 12.32 -50.25 34.23
N ALA A 526 13.21 -50.03 33.25
CA ALA A 526 13.13 -48.90 32.33
C ALA A 526 11.89 -48.98 31.42
N LEU A 527 11.56 -50.19 30.93
CA LEU A 527 10.37 -50.45 30.12
C LEU A 527 9.09 -50.24 30.92
N VAL A 528 8.98 -50.81 32.12
CA VAL A 528 7.82 -50.59 33.01
C VAL A 528 7.65 -49.11 33.34
N ARG A 529 8.74 -48.40 33.63
CA ARG A 529 8.71 -46.95 33.93
C ARG A 529 8.24 -46.11 32.74
N THR A 530 8.28 -46.62 31.51
CA THR A 530 7.68 -45.90 30.38
C THR A 530 6.16 -45.84 30.44
N GLY A 531 5.51 -46.75 31.16
CA GLY A 531 4.05 -46.87 31.25
C GLY A 531 3.36 -47.22 29.92
N LYS A 532 4.12 -47.67 28.92
CA LYS A 532 3.65 -47.90 27.54
C LYS A 532 3.67 -49.36 27.10
N VAL A 533 4.16 -50.25 27.96
CA VAL A 533 4.25 -51.69 27.72
C VAL A 533 3.96 -52.42 29.03
N GLU A 534 3.41 -53.62 28.93
CA GLU A 534 3.43 -54.58 30.03
C GLU A 534 4.64 -55.49 29.87
N VAL A 535 5.32 -55.82 30.97
CA VAL A 535 6.48 -56.72 30.91
C VAL A 535 6.12 -58.05 31.52
N VAL A 536 6.42 -59.14 30.82
CA VAL A 536 6.21 -60.50 31.33
C VAL A 536 7.02 -60.71 32.59
N GLU A 537 6.37 -61.25 33.63
CA GLU A 537 7.03 -61.60 34.88
C GLU A 537 8.19 -62.57 34.69
N ARG A 538 9.31 -62.28 35.35
CA ARG A 538 10.57 -63.04 35.24
C ARG A 538 10.39 -64.52 35.60
N GLU A 539 9.61 -64.83 36.64
CA GLU A 539 9.36 -66.21 37.09
C GLU A 539 8.61 -67.02 36.02
N ARG A 540 7.57 -66.43 35.42
CA ARG A 540 6.80 -67.03 34.33
C ARG A 540 7.68 -67.31 33.12
N LEU A 541 8.55 -66.37 32.76
CA LEU A 541 9.49 -66.52 31.66
C LEU A 541 10.54 -67.62 31.93
N ASN A 542 11.11 -67.66 33.14
CA ASN A 542 12.10 -68.66 33.52
C ASN A 542 11.50 -70.08 33.54
N LYS A 543 10.27 -70.25 34.04
CA LYS A 543 9.55 -71.53 34.03
C LYS A 543 9.38 -72.10 32.62
N VAL A 544 9.00 -71.25 31.66
CA VAL A 544 8.87 -71.65 30.25
C VAL A 544 10.22 -72.02 29.64
N LEU A 545 11.29 -71.29 29.96
CA LEU A 545 12.64 -71.60 29.49
C LEU A 545 13.15 -72.94 30.02
N GLU A 546 12.86 -73.27 31.29
CA GLU A 546 13.20 -74.55 31.92
C GLU A 546 12.40 -75.73 31.32
N GLU A 547 11.09 -75.57 31.16
CA GLU A 547 10.19 -76.60 30.59
C GLU A 547 10.56 -76.98 29.15
N GLN A 548 10.96 -75.99 28.34
CA GLN A 548 11.41 -76.22 26.97
C GLN A 548 12.84 -76.76 26.88
N LYS A 549 13.51 -77.01 28.02
CA LYS A 549 14.95 -77.34 28.12
C LYS A 549 15.84 -76.33 27.39
N LEU A 550 15.36 -75.09 27.23
CA LEU A 550 16.09 -73.99 26.62
C LEU A 550 16.97 -73.35 27.70
N GLY A 551 17.95 -74.12 28.17
CA GLY A 551 18.90 -73.73 29.20
C GLY A 551 20.13 -73.04 28.60
N ALA A 552 20.36 -71.80 29.04
CA ALA A 552 21.65 -71.10 29.10
C ALA A 552 22.51 -70.90 27.82
N THR A 553 22.09 -71.31 26.63
CA THR A 553 22.80 -70.94 25.40
C THR A 553 22.40 -69.53 24.98
N GLY A 554 23.25 -68.53 25.23
CA GLY A 554 23.00 -67.10 25.02
C GLY A 554 22.63 -66.66 23.59
N LEU A 555 22.53 -67.56 22.62
CA LEU A 555 22.02 -67.26 21.28
C LEU A 555 20.63 -67.86 21.08
N VAL A 556 19.61 -67.03 21.34
CA VAL A 556 18.22 -67.30 20.93
C VAL A 556 17.99 -66.61 19.58
N ASP A 557 17.66 -67.39 18.54
CA ASP A 557 17.29 -66.84 17.24
C ASP A 557 15.86 -66.26 17.25
N PRO A 558 15.50 -65.39 16.28
CA PRO A 558 14.18 -64.78 16.22
C PRO A 558 12.99 -65.77 16.14
N GLU A 559 13.15 -66.95 15.54
CA GLU A 559 12.08 -67.95 15.47
C GLU A 559 11.85 -68.60 16.84
N THR A 560 12.93 -68.95 17.54
CA THR A 560 12.85 -69.44 18.92
C THR A 560 12.30 -68.38 19.86
N ALA A 561 12.70 -67.12 19.70
CA ALA A 561 12.16 -65.99 20.46
C ALA A 561 10.64 -65.83 20.26
N SER A 562 10.15 -65.91 19.02
CA SER A 562 8.71 -65.90 18.72
C SER A 562 7.97 -67.04 19.42
N ARG A 563 8.51 -68.28 19.40
CA ARG A 563 7.90 -69.42 20.10
C ARG A 563 7.81 -69.20 21.61
N ILE A 564 8.90 -68.73 22.24
CA ILE A 564 8.91 -68.40 23.67
C ILE A 564 7.86 -67.33 23.97
N GLY A 565 7.82 -66.26 23.17
CA GLY A 565 6.85 -65.18 23.29
C GLY A 565 5.40 -65.68 23.27
N LYS A 566 5.06 -66.63 22.38
CA LYS A 566 3.72 -67.25 22.34
C LYS A 566 3.37 -67.97 23.64
N LEU A 567 4.32 -68.71 24.21
CA LEU A 567 4.10 -69.48 25.44
C LEU A 567 3.88 -68.58 26.66
N VAL A 568 4.57 -67.44 26.73
CA VAL A 568 4.41 -66.48 27.83
C VAL A 568 3.32 -65.43 27.58
N GLY A 569 2.64 -65.48 26.43
CA GLY A 569 1.62 -64.50 26.05
C GLY A 569 2.18 -63.10 25.78
N ALA A 570 3.43 -63.00 25.34
CA ALA A 570 4.01 -61.74 24.90
C ALA A 570 3.68 -61.47 23.43
N GLU A 571 3.49 -60.20 23.09
CA GLU A 571 3.37 -59.72 21.71
C GLU A 571 4.74 -59.46 21.08
N TYR A 572 5.72 -59.10 21.92
CA TYR A 572 7.09 -58.86 21.50
C TYR A 572 8.10 -59.53 22.42
N VAL A 573 9.23 -59.94 21.86
CA VAL A 573 10.38 -60.44 22.62
C VAL A 573 11.58 -59.54 22.40
N LEU A 574 12.15 -59.05 23.49
CA LEU A 574 13.36 -58.25 23.49
C LEU A 574 14.57 -59.18 23.65
N LEU A 575 15.37 -59.24 22.60
CA LEU A 575 16.68 -59.90 22.58
C LEU A 575 17.76 -58.84 22.78
N GLY A 576 18.84 -59.21 23.46
CA GLY A 576 19.95 -58.30 23.71
C GLY A 576 21.30 -58.99 23.58
N ARG A 577 22.33 -58.19 23.33
CA ARG A 577 23.74 -58.56 23.46
C ARG A 577 24.47 -57.45 24.18
N VAL A 578 25.36 -57.81 25.10
CA VAL A 578 26.26 -56.88 25.78
C VAL A 578 27.70 -57.30 25.53
N VAL A 579 28.49 -56.38 24.99
CA VAL A 579 29.91 -56.59 24.67
C VAL A 579 30.75 -55.59 25.43
N ARG A 580 31.81 -56.06 26.09
CA ARG A 580 32.78 -55.18 26.77
C ARG A 580 33.90 -54.80 25.83
N ARG A 581 34.18 -53.49 25.71
CA ARG A 581 35.33 -52.92 25.01
C ARG A 581 36.12 -52.00 25.95
N GLY A 582 37.11 -52.55 26.64
CA GLY A 582 37.89 -51.82 27.64
C GLY A 582 37.04 -51.44 28.87
N MET A 583 36.90 -50.13 29.12
CA MET A 583 36.03 -49.56 30.18
C MET A 583 34.59 -49.30 29.73
N LYS A 584 34.31 -49.45 28.43
CA LYS A 584 32.96 -49.25 27.87
C LYS A 584 32.24 -50.57 27.67
N VAL A 585 30.92 -50.52 27.75
CA VAL A 585 29.99 -51.57 27.37
C VAL A 585 29.17 -51.08 26.18
N GLU A 586 29.04 -51.94 25.18
CA GLU A 586 28.21 -51.76 24.00
C GLU A 586 27.01 -52.70 24.13
N VAL A 587 25.79 -52.16 24.05
CA VAL A 587 24.55 -52.93 24.18
C VAL A 587 23.77 -52.83 22.88
N ASP A 588 23.49 -53.98 22.28
CA ASP A 588 22.65 -54.13 21.10
C ASP A 588 21.34 -54.81 21.47
N LEU A 589 20.21 -54.19 21.18
CA LEU A 589 18.89 -54.74 21.42
C LEU A 589 18.12 -54.93 20.11
N ARG A 590 17.36 -56.03 20.04
CA ARG A 590 16.46 -56.36 18.93
C ARG A 590 15.10 -56.73 19.49
N LEU A 591 14.06 -56.09 18.96
CA LEU A 591 12.67 -56.38 19.29
C LEU A 591 12.07 -57.26 18.19
N VAL A 592 11.60 -58.45 18.57
CA VAL A 592 11.01 -59.44 17.68
C VAL A 592 9.50 -59.43 17.85
N SER A 593 8.75 -59.32 16.76
CA SER A 593 7.29 -59.49 16.78
C SER A 593 6.95 -60.98 16.89
N VAL A 594 6.19 -61.35 17.91
CA VAL A 594 5.81 -62.74 18.16
C VAL A 594 4.88 -63.27 17.07
N ALA A 595 4.00 -62.42 16.54
CA ALA A 595 3.08 -62.77 15.45
C ALA A 595 3.81 -63.13 14.14
N THR A 596 4.86 -62.38 13.79
CA THR A 596 5.53 -62.50 12.48
C THR A 596 6.89 -63.20 12.52
N GLY A 597 7.50 -63.34 13.71
CA GLY A 597 8.87 -63.83 13.87
C GLY A 597 9.96 -62.87 13.38
N LYS A 598 9.59 -61.67 12.90
CA LYS A 598 10.54 -60.70 12.33
C LYS A 598 11.03 -59.71 13.38
N VAL A 599 12.27 -59.24 13.22
CA VAL A 599 12.80 -58.10 13.97
C VAL A 599 12.12 -56.83 13.48
N VAL A 600 11.35 -56.17 14.35
CA VAL A 600 10.59 -54.94 14.02
C VAL A 600 11.32 -53.67 14.45
N ALA A 601 12.24 -53.78 15.40
CA ALA A 601 13.08 -52.67 15.83
C ALA A 601 14.44 -53.16 16.32
N ALA A 602 15.47 -52.34 16.12
CA ALA A 602 16.78 -52.51 16.74
C ALA A 602 17.26 -51.17 17.31
N SER A 603 18.04 -51.24 18.38
CA SER A 603 18.67 -50.07 18.99
C SER A 603 19.99 -50.47 19.63
N SER A 604 21.00 -49.62 19.52
CA SER A 604 22.27 -49.78 20.20
C SER A 604 22.66 -48.53 20.97
N ALA A 605 23.48 -48.71 22.00
CA ALA A 605 24.05 -47.63 22.79
C ALA A 605 25.36 -48.10 23.44
N GLU A 606 26.29 -47.17 23.62
CA GLU A 606 27.54 -47.40 24.34
C GLU A 606 27.62 -46.53 25.59
N GLY A 607 28.26 -47.03 26.64
CA GLY A 607 28.45 -46.28 27.88
C GLY A 607 29.55 -46.89 28.75
N LEU A 608 29.86 -46.23 29.87
CA LEU A 608 30.69 -46.82 30.91
C LEU A 608 29.90 -47.91 31.65
N GLU A 609 30.58 -48.93 32.15
CA GLU A 609 29.94 -50.04 32.91
C GLU A 609 29.17 -49.52 34.14
N GLU A 610 29.70 -48.51 34.85
CA GLU A 610 29.02 -47.84 35.96
C GLU A 610 27.74 -47.07 35.53
N GLY A 611 27.65 -46.70 34.25
CA GLY A 611 26.54 -45.96 33.66
C GLY A 611 25.48 -46.85 32.98
N LEU A 612 25.52 -48.17 33.18
CA LEU A 612 24.67 -49.14 32.48
C LEU A 612 23.16 -48.85 32.61
N ARG A 613 22.74 -48.25 33.73
CA ARG A 613 21.35 -47.82 33.94
C ARG A 613 20.92 -46.75 32.94
N ALA A 614 21.76 -45.74 32.68
CA ALA A 614 21.44 -44.68 31.73
C ALA A 614 21.33 -45.24 30.30
N VAL A 615 22.20 -46.19 29.95
CA VAL A 615 22.16 -46.93 28.69
C VAL A 615 20.84 -47.69 28.55
N ALA A 616 20.43 -48.45 29.58
CA ALA A 616 19.16 -49.18 29.57
C ALA A 616 17.95 -48.24 29.44
N GLU A 617 17.95 -47.10 30.15
CA GLU A 617 16.88 -46.11 30.07
C GLU A 617 16.79 -45.44 28.69
N GLU A 618 17.93 -45.10 28.07
CA GLU A 618 17.98 -44.58 26.72
C GLU A 618 17.43 -45.59 25.70
N LEU A 619 17.89 -46.84 25.78
CA LEU A 619 17.47 -47.92 24.89
C LEU A 619 15.98 -48.24 25.02
N ALA A 620 15.46 -48.34 26.24
CA ALA A 620 14.03 -48.56 26.47
C ALA A 620 13.18 -47.43 25.86
N ARG A 621 13.57 -46.16 26.05
CA ARG A 621 12.89 -45.01 25.42
C ARG A 621 12.93 -45.06 23.90
N LYS A 622 14.08 -45.42 23.31
CA LYS A 622 14.24 -45.55 21.85
C LYS A 622 13.38 -46.69 21.29
N LEU A 623 13.27 -47.81 21.99
CA LEU A 623 12.49 -48.98 21.56
C LEU A 623 10.99 -48.74 21.65
N VAL A 624 10.50 -48.18 22.76
CA VAL A 624 9.06 -47.89 22.95
C VAL A 624 8.55 -46.85 21.95
N LYS A 625 9.40 -45.97 21.41
CA LYS A 625 9.02 -45.08 20.30
C LYS A 625 8.83 -45.80 18.96
N LYS A 626 9.41 -46.99 18.81
CA LYS A 626 9.38 -47.79 17.57
C LYS A 626 8.36 -48.93 17.61
N MET A 627 7.95 -49.35 18.81
CA MET A 627 6.74 -50.17 19.07
C MET A 627 5.51 -49.32 18.89
#